data_AF-A0A537SFI2-F1
#
_entry.id   AF-A0A537SFI2-F1
#
_cell.length_a   1.000
_cell.length_b   1.000
_cell.length_c   1.000
_cell.angle_alpha   90.00
_cell.angle_beta   90.00
_cell.angle_gamma   90.00
#
_symmetry.space_group_name_H-M   'P 1'
#
loop_
_entity.id
_entity.type
_entity.pdbx_description
1 polymer ?
#
loop_
_entity_poly.entity_id
_entity_poly.type
_entity_poly.pdbx_seq_one_letter_code
_entity_poly.pdbx_strand_id
1 'polypeptide(L)'
;MRTILPDWLEPANPFDFWIAIDIKGPREAHEAGLTALFADPNVDLVLCTLLAPGNADFPEFGELLRRLRRTYDKPVVLVIYGGEAQQRWTADLEGADVPIFNTTRAGVRALSFMVEATM
;
A
#
# COMPACT_ATOMS: atom_id res chain seq x y z
N MET A 1 -13.76 -0.58 4.18
CA MET A 1 -12.90 0.06 5.21
C MET A 1 -13.51 0.08 6.60
N ARG A 2 -14.80 0.41 6.79
CA ARG A 2 -15.41 0.43 8.15
C ARG A 2 -15.26 -0.87 8.94
N THR A 3 -15.17 -2.00 8.26
CA THR A 3 -15.00 -3.34 8.86
C THR A 3 -13.68 -3.55 9.61
N ILE A 4 -12.66 -2.70 9.35
CA ILE A 4 -11.32 -2.81 9.96
C ILE A 4 -10.94 -1.58 10.80
N LEU A 5 -11.77 -0.53 10.81
CA LEU A 5 -11.53 0.69 11.58
C LEU A 5 -12.49 0.74 12.78
N PRO A 6 -12.12 1.42 13.88
CA PRO A 6 -13.07 1.71 14.94
C PRO A 6 -14.11 2.72 14.47
N ASP A 7 -15.29 2.72 15.09
CA ASP A 7 -16.44 3.54 14.66
C ASP A 7 -16.16 5.05 14.67
N TRP A 8 -15.24 5.50 15.53
CA TRP A 8 -14.85 6.90 15.64
C TRP A 8 -13.82 7.35 14.60
N LEU A 9 -13.19 6.43 13.86
CA LEU A 9 -12.19 6.73 12.85
C LEU A 9 -12.82 6.67 11.45
N GLU A 10 -13.02 7.85 10.87
CA GLU A 10 -13.48 7.97 9.50
C GLU A 10 -12.34 7.70 8.50
N PRO A 11 -12.53 6.84 7.49
CA PRO A 11 -11.56 6.70 6.41
C PRO A 11 -11.49 8.00 5.59
N ALA A 12 -10.28 8.53 5.41
CA ALA A 12 -10.01 9.75 4.65
C ALA A 12 -8.83 9.54 3.68
N ASN A 13 -8.51 10.57 2.88
CA ASN A 13 -7.30 10.62 2.06
C ASN A 13 -6.37 11.73 2.58
N PRO A 14 -5.19 11.41 3.15
CA PRO A 14 -4.57 10.08 3.21
C PRO A 14 -5.27 9.10 4.16
N PHE A 15 -5.25 7.83 3.79
CA PHE A 15 -5.81 6.75 4.61
C PHE A 15 -4.75 6.22 5.57
N ASP A 16 -4.88 6.57 6.85
CA ASP A 16 -4.07 5.98 7.92
C ASP A 16 -4.77 4.74 8.47
N PHE A 17 -4.17 3.57 8.26
CA PHE A 17 -4.71 2.29 8.71
C PHE A 17 -3.87 1.64 9.81
N TRP A 18 -2.97 2.38 10.45
CA TRP A 18 -2.16 1.85 11.55
C TRP A 18 -3.03 1.26 12.66
N ILE A 19 -4.10 1.97 13.04
CA ILE A 19 -5.07 1.48 14.04
C ILE A 19 -5.73 0.17 13.60
N ALA A 20 -5.94 -0.05 12.30
CA ALA A 20 -6.48 -1.31 11.82
C ALA A 20 -5.50 -2.48 12.06
N ILE A 21 -4.19 -2.24 11.95
CA ILE A 21 -3.16 -3.24 12.29
C ILE A 21 -3.26 -3.62 13.77
N ASP A 22 -3.43 -2.65 14.66
CA ASP A 22 -3.55 -2.92 16.10
C ASP A 22 -4.84 -3.70 16.46
N ILE A 23 -5.93 -3.48 15.72
CA ILE A 23 -7.22 -4.13 15.99
C ILE A 23 -7.35 -5.50 15.33
N LYS A 24 -6.90 -5.63 14.08
CA LYS A 24 -7.12 -6.81 13.21
C LYS A 24 -5.87 -7.63 12.95
N GLY A 25 -4.70 -7.09 13.31
CA GLY A 25 -3.42 -7.62 12.90
C GLY A 25 -3.02 -7.16 11.49
N PRO A 26 -1.73 -7.31 11.14
CA PRO A 26 -1.17 -6.75 9.93
C PRO A 26 -1.78 -7.35 8.65
N ARG A 27 -2.01 -8.66 8.62
CA ARG A 27 -2.53 -9.34 7.42
C ARG A 27 -3.92 -8.84 7.02
N GLU A 28 -4.90 -8.91 7.93
CA GLU A 28 -6.28 -8.50 7.64
C GLU A 28 -6.36 -7.00 7.35
N ALA A 29 -5.62 -6.17 8.10
CA ALA A 29 -5.61 -4.73 7.90
C ALA A 29 -5.09 -4.33 6.50
N HIS A 30 -3.95 -4.88 6.08
CA HIS A 30 -3.40 -4.60 4.74
C HIS A 30 -4.29 -5.17 3.65
N GLU A 31 -4.76 -6.41 3.79
CA GLU A 31 -5.59 -7.05 2.76
C GLU A 31 -6.90 -6.29 2.55
N ALA A 32 -7.65 -6.01 3.61
CA ALA A 32 -8.91 -5.30 3.50
C ALA A 32 -8.73 -3.82 3.11
N GLY A 33 -7.71 -3.15 3.64
CA GLY A 33 -7.41 -1.74 3.36
C GLY A 33 -6.97 -1.53 1.91
N LEU A 34 -5.92 -2.24 1.47
CA LEU A 34 -5.41 -2.11 0.11
C LEU A 34 -6.41 -2.62 -0.92
N THR A 35 -7.10 -3.73 -0.68
CA THR A 35 -8.14 -4.20 -1.61
C THR A 35 -9.24 -3.16 -1.78
N ALA A 36 -9.68 -2.50 -0.69
CA ALA A 36 -10.68 -1.45 -0.77
C ALA A 36 -10.20 -0.24 -1.60
N LEU A 37 -8.96 0.22 -1.41
CA LEU A 37 -8.38 1.32 -2.20
C LEU A 37 -8.28 0.97 -3.68
N PHE A 38 -7.76 -0.21 -3.99
CA PHE A 38 -7.60 -0.65 -5.38
C PHE A 38 -8.95 -0.89 -6.07
N ALA A 39 -9.97 -1.35 -5.34
CA ALA A 39 -11.31 -1.59 -5.89
C ALA A 39 -12.16 -0.31 -6.07
N ASP A 40 -11.86 0.79 -5.37
CA ASP A 40 -12.69 2.00 -5.40
C ASP A 40 -12.62 2.69 -6.77
N PRO A 41 -13.73 2.81 -7.54
CA PRO A 41 -13.71 3.43 -8.86
C PRO A 41 -13.35 4.92 -8.85
N ASN A 42 -13.34 5.58 -7.68
CA ASN A 42 -12.94 6.99 -7.53
C ASN A 42 -11.45 7.16 -7.18
N VAL A 43 -10.69 6.06 -7.08
CA VAL A 43 -9.24 6.09 -6.84
C VAL A 43 -8.53 5.74 -8.14
N ASP A 44 -7.85 6.73 -8.74
CA ASP A 44 -7.12 6.53 -10.00
C ASP A 44 -5.70 5.98 -9.79
N LEU A 45 -5.07 6.35 -8.67
CA LEU A 45 -3.69 6.02 -8.36
C LEU A 45 -3.47 5.87 -6.85
N VAL A 46 -2.46 5.09 -6.47
CA VAL A 46 -2.17 4.78 -5.06
C VAL A 46 -0.71 5.13 -4.73
N LEU A 47 -0.52 6.06 -3.80
CA LEU A 47 0.74 6.23 -3.07
C LEU A 47 0.62 5.52 -1.72
N CYS A 48 1.40 4.47 -1.52
CA CYS A 48 1.39 3.74 -0.25
C CYS A 48 2.69 4.01 0.50
N THR A 49 2.61 4.80 1.57
CA THR A 49 3.73 5.01 2.49
C THR A 49 3.60 4.02 3.64
N LEU A 50 4.58 3.13 3.77
CA LEU A 50 4.54 1.99 4.67
C LEU A 50 5.69 2.05 5.66
N LEU A 51 5.36 1.77 6.92
CA LEU A 51 6.34 1.42 7.94
C LEU A 51 6.32 -0.10 8.08
N ALA A 52 7.48 -0.73 8.05
CA ALA A 52 7.65 -2.18 8.19
C ALA A 52 8.37 -2.57 9.51
N PRO A 53 7.86 -2.19 10.70
CA PRO A 53 8.26 -2.82 11.95
C PRO A 53 7.62 -4.21 12.09
N GLY A 54 8.11 -5.01 13.05
CA GLY A 54 7.68 -6.41 13.20
C GLY A 54 6.19 -6.62 13.42
N ASN A 55 5.45 -5.68 14.02
CA ASN A 55 4.00 -5.79 14.21
C ASN A 55 3.18 -5.45 12.94
N ALA A 56 3.79 -4.76 11.97
CA ALA A 56 3.19 -4.50 10.66
C ALA A 56 3.54 -5.61 9.64
N ASP A 57 4.50 -6.47 9.98
CA ASP A 57 5.04 -7.49 9.09
C ASP A 57 4.19 -8.77 9.04
N PHE A 58 4.07 -9.31 7.84
CA PHE A 58 3.46 -10.61 7.58
C PHE A 58 4.03 -11.23 6.30
N PRO A 59 4.16 -12.57 6.22
CA PRO A 59 4.83 -13.24 5.10
C PRO A 59 4.18 -13.01 3.74
N GLU A 60 2.86 -12.81 3.70
CA GLU A 60 2.10 -12.75 2.44
C GLU A 60 2.03 -11.35 1.81
N PHE A 61 2.72 -10.36 2.36
CA PHE A 61 2.64 -8.96 1.89
C PHE A 61 2.97 -8.81 0.40
N GLY A 62 4.08 -9.39 -0.06
CA GLY A 62 4.48 -9.29 -1.47
C GLY A 62 3.51 -10.00 -2.42
N GLU A 63 2.95 -11.15 -2.00
CA GLU A 63 1.92 -11.86 -2.76
C GLU A 63 0.63 -11.02 -2.88
N LEU A 64 0.19 -10.40 -1.78
CA LEU A 64 -0.95 -9.50 -1.76
C LEU A 64 -0.78 -8.38 -2.79
N LEU A 65 0.35 -7.66 -2.76
CA LEU A 65 0.59 -6.55 -3.69
C LEU A 65 0.68 -7.02 -5.14
N ARG A 66 1.34 -8.15 -5.42
CA ARG A 66 1.36 -8.75 -6.78
C ARG A 66 -0.03 -9.11 -7.25
N ARG A 67 -0.88 -9.67 -6.39
CA ARG A 67 -2.27 -10.02 -6.71
C ARG A 67 -3.07 -8.76 -7.02
N LEU A 68 -2.96 -7.72 -6.20
CA LEU A 68 -3.64 -6.45 -6.43
C LEU A 68 -3.22 -5.81 -7.76
N ARG A 69 -1.91 -5.75 -8.04
CA ARG A 69 -1.38 -5.20 -9.29
C ARG A 69 -1.84 -5.94 -10.55
N ARG A 70 -2.02 -7.27 -10.47
CA ARG A 70 -2.58 -8.08 -11.58
C ARG A 70 -4.09 -7.93 -11.73
N THR A 71 -4.79 -7.63 -10.64
CA THR A 71 -6.26 -7.57 -10.61
C THR A 71 -6.78 -6.20 -11.05
N TYR A 72 -6.05 -5.14 -10.70
CA TYR A 72 -6.46 -3.75 -10.92
C TYR A 72 -5.42 -3.01 -11.75
N ASP A 73 -5.88 -2.34 -12.80
CA ASP A 73 -5.02 -1.53 -13.65
C ASP A 73 -4.94 -0.10 -13.13
N LYS A 74 -4.33 0.06 -11.95
CA LYS A 74 -4.11 1.36 -11.30
C LYS A 74 -2.64 1.53 -10.98
N PRO A 75 -2.02 2.68 -11.33
CA PRO A 75 -0.67 2.98 -10.92
C PRO A 75 -0.53 2.94 -9.39
N VAL A 76 0.47 2.20 -8.92
CA VAL A 76 0.82 2.14 -7.50
C VAL A 76 2.30 2.42 -7.32
N VAL A 77 2.61 3.25 -6.33
CA VAL A 77 3.99 3.49 -5.89
C VAL A 77 4.08 3.24 -4.39
N LEU A 78 5.10 2.50 -3.99
CA LEU A 78 5.41 2.23 -2.58
C LEU A 78 6.55 3.11 -2.10
N VAL A 79 6.44 3.54 -0.85
CA VAL A 79 7.52 4.15 -0.09
C VAL A 79 7.63 3.38 1.22
N ILE A 80 8.65 2.56 1.36
CA ILE A 80 8.76 1.62 2.47
C ILE A 80 9.91 2.04 3.37
N TYR A 81 9.63 2.21 4.65
CA TYR A 81 10.61 2.45 5.70
C TYR A 81 10.67 1.25 6.64
N GLY A 82 11.87 0.82 7.03
CA GLY A 82 12.02 -0.28 7.98
C GLY A 82 13.41 -0.90 7.92
N GLY A 83 13.52 -2.09 8.54
CA GLY A 83 14.73 -2.92 8.50
C GLY A 83 14.52 -4.18 7.67
N GLU A 84 14.66 -5.35 8.28
CA GLU A 84 14.58 -6.65 7.60
C GLU A 84 13.26 -6.87 6.85
N ALA A 85 12.12 -6.47 7.42
CA ALA A 85 10.82 -6.59 6.76
C ALA A 85 10.73 -5.74 5.49
N GLN A 86 11.28 -4.50 5.51
CA GLN A 86 11.35 -3.67 4.31
C GLN A 86 12.18 -4.36 3.22
N GLN A 87 13.35 -4.90 3.57
CA GLN A 87 14.23 -5.57 2.60
C GLN A 87 13.54 -6.78 1.96
N ARG A 88 12.87 -7.60 2.77
CA ARG A 88 12.11 -8.75 2.29
C ARG A 88 10.92 -8.34 1.43
N TRP A 89 10.11 -7.37 1.87
CA TRP A 89 8.98 -6.87 1.07
C TRP A 89 9.43 -6.31 -0.28
N THR A 90 10.57 -5.61 -0.33
CA THR A 90 11.16 -5.13 -1.58
C THR A 90 11.59 -6.30 -2.48
N ALA A 91 12.29 -7.30 -1.94
CA ALA A 91 12.70 -8.49 -2.68
C ALA A 91 11.48 -9.27 -3.21
N ASP A 92 10.45 -9.41 -2.37
CA ASP A 92 9.17 -10.02 -2.72
C ASP A 92 8.35 -9.20 -3.72
N LEU A 93 8.84 -8.05 -4.20
CA LEU A 93 8.19 -7.26 -5.24
C LEU A 93 9.07 -7.04 -6.47
N GLU A 94 10.24 -7.67 -6.52
CA GLU A 94 11.02 -7.72 -7.75
C GLU A 94 10.19 -8.32 -8.89
N GLY A 95 10.21 -7.65 -10.04
CA GLY A 95 9.43 -8.02 -11.23
C GLY A 95 7.92 -7.80 -11.13
N ALA A 96 7.40 -7.18 -10.06
CA ALA A 96 5.96 -7.00 -9.85
C ALA A 96 5.34 -5.78 -10.56
N ASP A 97 6.13 -4.98 -11.28
CA ASP A 97 5.71 -3.67 -11.83
C ASP A 97 5.14 -2.73 -10.75
N VAL A 98 5.82 -2.70 -9.60
CA VAL A 98 5.50 -1.82 -8.46
C VAL A 98 6.76 -1.04 -8.09
N PRO A 99 6.90 0.23 -8.50
CA PRO A 99 8.04 1.06 -8.13
C PRO A 99 8.08 1.31 -6.62
N ILE A 100 9.27 1.14 -6.03
CA ILE A 100 9.52 1.34 -4.60
C ILE A 100 10.58 2.43 -4.43
N PHE A 101 10.31 3.43 -3.60
CA PHE A 101 11.21 4.55 -3.34
C PHE A 101 11.52 4.71 -1.85
N ASN A 102 12.64 5.37 -1.55
CA ASN A 102 13.07 5.63 -0.17
C ASN A 102 12.51 6.94 0.40
N THR A 103 11.78 7.73 -0.39
CA THR A 103 11.19 8.99 0.07
C THR A 103 9.81 9.21 -0.54
N THR A 104 8.90 9.77 0.25
CA THR A 104 7.57 10.19 -0.21
C THR A 104 7.65 11.17 -1.38
N ARG A 105 8.62 12.10 -1.35
CA ARG A 105 8.84 13.05 -2.46
C ARG A 105 9.15 12.35 -3.77
N ALA A 106 10.06 11.36 -3.76
CA ALA A 106 10.39 10.61 -4.97
C ALA A 106 9.19 9.80 -5.46
N GLY A 107 8.45 9.17 -4.54
CA GLY A 107 7.24 8.42 -4.90
C GLY A 107 6.15 9.28 -5.55
N VAL A 108 5.86 10.44 -4.96
CA VAL A 108 4.90 11.42 -5.54
C VAL A 108 5.37 11.88 -6.92
N ARG A 109 6.66 12.17 -7.09
CA ARG A 109 7.20 12.61 -8.38
C ARG A 109 7.11 11.52 -9.46
N ALA A 110 7.28 10.27 -9.08
CA ALA A 110 7.08 9.16 -10.01
C ALA A 110 5.63 9.05 -10.45
N LEU A 111 4.68 9.15 -9.51
CA LEU A 111 3.25 9.16 -9.83
C LEU A 111 2.85 10.34 -10.72
N SER A 112 3.40 11.54 -10.51
CA SER A 112 3.09 12.69 -11.37
C SER A 112 3.51 12.44 -12.82
N PHE A 113 4.69 11.83 -13.05
CA PHE A 113 5.12 11.48 -14.40
C PHE A 113 4.27 10.37 -15.04
N MET A 114 3.75 9.43 -14.26
CA MET A 114 2.83 8.40 -14.78
C MET A 114 1.54 9.04 -15.31
N VAL A 115 1.00 10.03 -14.61
CA VAL A 115 -0.19 10.78 -15.05
C VAL A 115 0.12 11.59 -16.31
N GLU A 116 1.24 12.32 -16.34
CA GLU A 116 1.68 13.10 -17.50
C GLU A 116 1.88 12.25 -18.76
N ALA A 117 2.37 11.02 -18.62
CA ALA A 117 2.58 10.10 -19.74
C ALA A 117 1.28 9.50 -20.32
N THR A 118 0.16 9.60 -19.59
CA THR A 118 -1.16 9.10 -20.00
C THR A 118 -2.10 10.18 -20.53
N MET A 119 -1.71 11.46 -20.45
CA MET A 119 -2.43 12.60 -21.06
C MET A 119 -1.95 12.85 -22.49
#